data_AF-A0A939FF10-F1
#
_entry.id   AF-A0A939FF10-F1
#
_cell.length_a   1.000
_cell.length_b   1.000
_cell.length_c   1.000
_cell.angle_alpha   90.00
_cell.angle_beta   90.00
_cell.angle_gamma   90.00
#
_symmetry.space_group_name_H-M   'P 1'
#
loop_
_entity.id
_entity.type
_entity.pdbx_description
1 polymer ?
#
loop_
_entity_poly.entity_id
_entity_poly.type
_entity_poly.pdbx_seq_one_letter_code
_entity_poly.pdbx_strand_id
1 'polypeptide(L)'
;MTTIEHDQLPAAQAPTQEPQQPRGSRAHRLWRGRPEDARWVRPAFLGLLLATALLYLFNLSSSGYANSFYSAAAQAGSQSWKAMFFGSLDSANAITVDKPPAALWPMALSVRIFGLNSWAILVPEVLMGVGTVAVLYAAVRRRFSATAGLIAGVVLALTPVAALMFRFNNPDALLALLMTVTVYFVLRALDDGKTKWLLWAGAAVGAAFLVKTLQAFLILPPLAIVYAVFAPTKLRKRFVQLGLSGLAMIVAGGWWVAIVELWPASSRPYIGGSQDNSFLSLTFGYNGLGRISGDETGSVGGGGGGG
;
A
#
# COMPACT_ATOMS: atom_id res chain seq x y z
N MET A 1 -33.99 69.79 -48.01
CA MET A 1 -34.69 69.39 -46.76
C MET A 1 -34.47 67.91 -46.63
N THR A 2 -33.41 67.52 -45.93
CA THR A 2 -32.85 66.16 -45.94
C THR A 2 -33.13 65.55 -44.57
N THR A 3 -33.98 64.54 -44.51
CA THR A 3 -34.29 63.76 -43.31
C THR A 3 -33.12 62.83 -43.01
N ILE A 4 -32.52 62.98 -41.83
CA ILE A 4 -31.49 62.07 -41.29
C ILE A 4 -32.23 61.02 -40.44
N GLU A 5 -32.16 59.75 -40.85
CA GLU A 5 -32.53 58.60 -40.03
C GLU A 5 -31.55 58.45 -38.86
N HIS A 6 -32.09 58.34 -37.65
CA HIS A 6 -31.33 57.99 -36.46
C HIS A 6 -31.09 56.47 -36.43
N ASP A 7 -29.85 56.07 -36.69
CA ASP A 7 -29.36 54.71 -36.53
C ASP A 7 -29.35 54.34 -35.03
N GLN A 8 -30.23 53.43 -34.61
CA GLN A 8 -30.26 52.91 -33.24
C GLN A 8 -29.11 51.91 -33.06
N LEU A 9 -28.09 52.30 -32.30
CA LEU A 9 -27.01 51.40 -31.88
C LEU A 9 -27.58 50.21 -31.08
N PRO A 10 -27.13 48.96 -31.34
CA PRO A 10 -27.59 47.81 -30.59
C PRO A 10 -27.12 47.90 -29.13
N ALA A 11 -28.06 47.71 -28.20
CA ALA A 11 -27.80 47.67 -26.77
C ALA A 11 -26.73 46.60 -26.45
N ALA A 12 -25.69 47.01 -25.72
CA ALA A 12 -24.66 46.11 -25.23
C ALA A 12 -25.28 45.01 -24.36
N GLN A 13 -25.22 43.76 -24.83
CA GLN A 13 -25.63 42.60 -24.06
C GLN A 13 -24.72 42.47 -22.84
N ALA A 14 -25.31 42.56 -21.65
CA ALA A 14 -24.62 42.31 -20.39
C ALA A 14 -24.00 40.91 -20.39
N PRO A 15 -22.79 40.71 -19.83
CA PRO A 15 -22.17 39.40 -19.80
C PRO A 15 -23.05 38.43 -19.00
N THR A 16 -23.48 37.36 -19.67
CA THR A 16 -24.17 36.23 -19.07
C THR A 16 -23.29 35.66 -17.97
N GLN A 17 -23.65 35.88 -16.71
CA GLN A 17 -23.00 35.24 -15.59
C GLN A 17 -23.28 33.73 -15.69
N GLU A 18 -22.26 32.94 -16.07
CA GLU A 18 -22.32 31.49 -15.95
C GLU A 18 -22.67 31.14 -14.49
N PRO A 19 -23.69 30.30 -14.23
CA PRO A 19 -24.04 29.93 -12.87
C PRO A 19 -22.84 29.21 -12.23
N GLN A 20 -22.22 29.87 -11.25
CA GLN A 20 -21.16 29.28 -10.43
C GLN A 20 -21.70 27.99 -9.80
N GLN A 21 -21.22 26.85 -10.31
CA GLN A 21 -21.59 25.55 -9.74
C GLN A 21 -21.24 25.55 -8.24
N PRO A 22 -22.22 25.27 -7.37
CA PRO A 22 -21.99 25.28 -5.94
C PRO A 22 -20.87 24.29 -5.64
N ARG A 23 -19.80 24.77 -5.01
CA ARG A 23 -18.68 23.94 -4.53
C ARG A 23 -19.23 23.01 -3.45
N GLY A 24 -19.85 21.90 -3.87
CA GLY A 24 -20.45 20.92 -2.98
C GLY A 24 -19.45 20.53 -1.91
N SER A 25 -19.90 20.62 -0.65
CA SER A 25 -19.07 20.42 0.54
C SER A 25 -18.28 19.11 0.41
N ARG A 26 -17.06 19.08 0.94
CA ARG A 26 -16.22 17.85 0.92
C ARG A 26 -16.98 16.64 1.47
N ALA A 27 -17.87 16.85 2.45
CA ALA A 27 -18.77 15.84 3.00
C ALA A 27 -19.80 15.32 1.97
N HIS A 28 -20.43 16.20 1.19
CA HIS A 28 -21.36 15.81 0.12
C HIS A 28 -20.64 15.03 -0.99
N ARG A 29 -19.39 15.39 -1.29
CA ARG A 29 -18.54 14.68 -2.27
C ARG A 29 -18.04 13.32 -1.75
N LEU A 30 -17.79 13.21 -0.45
CA LEU A 30 -17.48 11.94 0.23
C LEU A 30 -18.69 10.99 0.22
N TRP A 31 -19.90 11.52 0.38
CA TRP A 31 -21.13 10.72 0.42
C TRP A 31 -21.68 10.35 -0.96
N ARG A 32 -21.72 11.27 -1.94
CA ARG A 32 -22.31 11.02 -3.27
C ARG A 32 -21.34 10.54 -4.34
N GLY A 33 -20.02 10.58 -4.11
CA GLY A 33 -19.03 10.25 -5.15
C GLY A 33 -18.75 11.44 -6.08
N ARG A 34 -18.28 11.18 -7.31
CA ARG A 34 -18.01 12.26 -8.26
C ARG A 34 -19.35 12.81 -8.80
N PRO A 35 -19.49 14.12 -9.05
CA PRO A 35 -20.74 14.72 -9.54
C PRO A 35 -21.27 14.07 -10.82
N GLU A 36 -20.37 13.59 -11.68
CA GLU A 36 -20.64 12.90 -12.94
C GLU A 36 -21.05 11.42 -12.78
N ASP A 37 -21.01 10.85 -11.57
CA ASP A 37 -21.33 9.44 -11.37
C ASP A 37 -22.83 9.17 -11.35
N ALA A 38 -23.23 8.04 -11.94
CA ALA A 38 -24.56 7.51 -11.74
C ALA A 38 -24.80 7.18 -10.25
N ARG A 39 -26.03 7.40 -9.77
CA ARG A 39 -26.41 7.29 -8.35
C ARG A 39 -26.10 5.93 -7.71
N TRP A 40 -26.03 4.86 -8.51
CA TRP A 40 -25.76 3.49 -8.04
C TRP A 40 -24.28 3.22 -7.76
N VAL A 41 -23.35 4.00 -8.32
CA VAL A 41 -21.90 3.71 -8.29
C VAL A 41 -21.36 3.67 -6.87
N ARG A 42 -21.74 4.64 -6.04
CA ARG A 42 -21.24 4.77 -4.67
C ARG A 42 -21.83 3.70 -3.74
N PRO A 43 -23.16 3.45 -3.72
CA PRO A 43 -23.73 2.31 -2.99
C PRO A 43 -23.13 0.96 -3.42
N ALA A 44 -22.95 0.71 -4.72
CA ALA A 44 -22.37 -0.54 -5.21
C ALA A 44 -20.91 -0.72 -4.75
N PHE A 45 -20.12 0.36 -4.77
CA PHE A 45 -18.75 0.34 -4.23
C PHE A 45 -18.72 0.05 -2.73
N LEU A 46 -19.57 0.71 -1.94
CA LEU A 46 -19.65 0.45 -0.50
C LEU A 46 -20.16 -0.96 -0.20
N GLY A 47 -21.13 -1.45 -0.98
CA GLY A 47 -21.64 -2.81 -0.91
C GLY A 47 -20.55 -3.84 -1.21
N LEU A 48 -19.69 -3.58 -2.21
CA LEU A 48 -18.51 -4.40 -2.49
C LEU A 48 -17.57 -4.44 -1.29
N LEU A 49 -17.19 -3.29 -0.71
CA LEU A 49 -16.29 -3.26 0.45
C LEU A 49 -16.88 -3.98 1.66
N LEU A 50 -18.18 -3.79 1.92
CA LEU A 50 -18.88 -4.47 3.00
C LEU A 50 -18.92 -5.98 2.75
N ALA A 51 -19.25 -6.41 1.53
CA ALA A 51 -19.26 -7.83 1.17
C ALA A 51 -17.86 -8.45 1.32
N THR A 52 -16.80 -7.79 0.85
CA THR A 52 -15.41 -8.25 1.07
C THR A 52 -15.10 -8.36 2.56
N ALA A 53 -15.45 -7.36 3.37
CA ALA A 53 -15.22 -7.39 4.81
C ALA A 53 -15.94 -8.56 5.47
N LEU A 54 -17.23 -8.75 5.18
CA LEU A 54 -18.03 -9.86 5.73
C LEU A 54 -17.47 -11.21 5.30
N LEU A 55 -17.11 -11.38 4.03
CA LEU A 55 -16.52 -12.61 3.51
C LEU A 55 -15.19 -12.95 4.19
N TYR A 56 -14.34 -11.95 4.43
CA TYR A 56 -13.02 -12.18 5.01
C TYR A 56 -13.06 -12.32 6.54
N LEU A 57 -13.99 -11.65 7.22
CA LEU A 57 -14.23 -11.80 8.65
C LEU A 57 -14.97 -13.11 9.00
N PHE A 58 -15.68 -13.70 8.03
CA PHE A 58 -16.43 -14.92 8.27
C PHE A 58 -15.52 -16.07 8.72
N ASN A 59 -15.80 -16.60 9.91
CA ASN A 59 -15.01 -17.66 10.54
C ASN A 59 -13.50 -17.34 10.61
N LEU A 60 -13.14 -16.08 10.88
CA LEU A 60 -11.74 -15.64 10.87
C LEU A 60 -10.85 -16.40 11.87
N SER A 61 -11.41 -16.79 13.02
CA SER A 61 -10.66 -17.51 14.06
C SER A 61 -10.40 -18.99 13.77
N SER A 62 -10.91 -19.54 12.66
CA SER A 62 -10.74 -20.97 12.36
C SER A 62 -9.29 -21.40 12.26
N SER A 63 -8.39 -20.48 11.90
CA SER A 63 -6.95 -20.73 11.77
C SER A 63 -6.16 -20.43 13.06
N GLY A 64 -6.82 -20.21 14.20
CA GLY A 64 -6.17 -19.92 15.47
C GLY A 64 -5.28 -18.67 15.37
N TYR A 65 -3.99 -18.80 15.65
CA TYR A 65 -3.00 -17.73 15.54
C TYR A 65 -2.33 -17.65 14.15
N ALA A 66 -2.86 -18.36 13.14
CA ALA A 66 -2.30 -18.44 11.80
C ALA A 66 -0.80 -18.82 11.83
N ASN A 67 0.09 -17.97 11.33
CA ASN A 67 1.53 -18.15 11.48
C ASN A 67 1.96 -17.79 12.91
N SER A 68 2.31 -18.80 13.71
CA SER A 68 2.76 -18.62 15.09
C SER A 68 4.04 -17.78 15.21
N PHE A 69 4.92 -17.82 14.20
CA PHE A 69 6.17 -17.05 14.17
C PHE A 69 5.89 -15.54 14.15
N TYR A 70 4.97 -15.07 13.31
CA TYR A 70 4.59 -13.65 13.26
C TYR A 70 3.64 -13.26 14.39
N SER A 71 2.80 -14.19 14.87
CA SER A 71 1.95 -13.95 16.04
C SER A 71 2.76 -13.73 17.32
N ALA A 72 3.85 -14.48 17.53
CA ALA A 72 4.77 -14.27 18.65
C ALA A 72 5.39 -12.87 18.59
N ALA A 73 5.82 -12.42 17.42
CA ALA A 73 6.39 -11.08 17.26
C ALA A 73 5.35 -9.96 17.47
N ALA A 74 4.10 -10.16 17.02
CA ALA A 74 3.01 -9.23 17.31
C ALA A 74 2.72 -9.15 18.82
N GLN A 75 2.71 -10.29 19.52
CA GLN A 75 2.56 -10.34 20.97
C GLN A 75 3.72 -9.61 21.68
N ALA A 76 4.98 -9.88 21.28
CA ALA A 76 6.15 -9.22 21.83
C ALA A 76 6.09 -7.69 21.65
N GLY A 77 5.73 -7.23 20.45
CA GLY A 77 5.55 -5.80 20.16
C GLY A 77 4.40 -5.16 20.95
N SER A 78 3.35 -5.92 21.27
CA SER A 78 2.28 -5.42 22.13
C SER A 78 2.71 -5.16 23.58
N GLN A 79 3.77 -5.82 24.04
CA GLN A 79 4.31 -5.66 25.39
C GLN A 79 5.45 -4.63 25.42
N SER A 80 6.31 -4.60 24.40
CA SER A 80 7.50 -3.76 24.34
C SER A 80 7.56 -2.94 23.05
N TRP A 81 7.64 -1.61 23.17
CA TRP A 81 7.81 -0.71 22.01
C TRP A 81 9.13 -0.97 21.28
N LYS A 82 10.17 -1.39 21.99
CA LYS A 82 11.45 -1.75 21.39
C LYS A 82 11.32 -3.03 20.56
N ALA A 83 10.68 -4.06 21.11
CA ALA A 83 10.39 -5.29 20.36
C ALA A 83 9.51 -5.01 19.13
N MET A 84 8.53 -4.12 19.26
CA MET A 84 7.69 -3.68 18.14
C MET A 84 8.51 -2.95 17.06
N PHE A 85 9.41 -2.06 17.47
CA PHE A 85 10.25 -1.30 16.55
C PHE A 85 11.13 -2.21 15.70
N PHE A 86 11.73 -3.25 16.28
CA PHE A 86 12.63 -4.17 15.56
C PHE A 86 11.92 -5.36 14.91
N GLY A 87 10.70 -5.70 15.34
CA GLY A 87 10.03 -6.94 14.93
C GLY A 87 10.58 -8.17 15.65
N SER A 88 10.82 -8.03 16.95
CA SER A 88 11.41 -9.09 17.79
C SER A 88 10.42 -10.20 18.12
N LEU A 89 10.90 -11.45 18.16
CA LEU A 89 10.11 -12.64 18.49
C LEU A 89 9.66 -12.68 19.95
N ASP A 90 10.39 -12.01 20.84
CA ASP A 90 10.15 -11.96 22.27
C ASP A 90 10.21 -10.50 22.80
N SER A 91 9.56 -10.24 23.93
CA SER A 91 9.47 -8.90 24.51
C SER A 91 10.75 -8.43 25.20
N ALA A 92 11.66 -9.35 25.55
CA ALA A 92 13.02 -9.04 26.00
C ALA A 92 13.94 -8.63 24.83
N ASN A 93 13.45 -8.73 23.59
CA ASN A 93 14.08 -8.21 22.39
C ASN A 93 15.43 -8.89 22.11
N ALA A 94 15.44 -10.24 22.14
CA ALA A 94 16.64 -11.02 21.89
C ALA A 94 16.93 -11.21 20.40
N ILE A 95 15.90 -11.54 19.59
CA ILE A 95 16.06 -11.82 18.15
C ILE A 95 14.85 -11.35 17.33
N THR A 96 15.08 -10.84 16.11
CA THR A 96 14.03 -10.44 15.16
C THR A 96 13.44 -11.61 14.39
N VAL A 97 12.25 -11.39 13.81
CA VAL A 97 11.79 -12.21 12.69
C VAL A 97 12.69 -12.05 11.47
N ASP A 98 12.47 -12.90 10.47
CA ASP A 98 13.22 -12.97 9.20
C ASP A 98 12.91 -11.85 8.20
N LYS A 99 12.19 -10.80 8.62
CA LYS A 99 11.65 -9.73 7.77
C LYS A 99 11.63 -8.39 8.50
N PRO A 100 11.64 -7.26 7.77
CA PRO A 100 11.44 -5.96 8.40
C PRO A 100 10.02 -5.83 9.00
N PRO A 101 9.85 -4.94 9.99
CA PRO A 101 8.77 -5.06 10.97
C PRO A 101 7.46 -4.40 10.57
N ALA A 102 7.36 -3.74 9.40
CA ALA A 102 6.19 -2.91 9.08
C ALA A 102 4.88 -3.71 9.01
N ALA A 103 4.93 -4.99 8.58
CA ALA A 103 3.75 -5.87 8.64
C ALA A 103 3.32 -6.23 10.07
N LEU A 104 4.26 -6.22 11.02
CA LEU A 104 3.97 -6.56 12.41
C LEU A 104 3.35 -5.40 13.18
N TRP A 105 3.62 -4.14 12.80
CA TRP A 105 3.16 -2.98 13.56
C TRP A 105 1.63 -2.91 13.71
N PRO A 106 0.81 -3.09 12.66
CA PRO A 106 -0.65 -3.05 12.80
C PRO A 106 -1.17 -4.15 13.73
N MET A 107 -0.61 -5.36 13.65
CA MET A 107 -0.96 -6.47 14.52
C MET A 107 -0.55 -6.19 15.97
N ALA A 108 0.68 -5.74 16.21
CA ALA A 108 1.18 -5.43 17.55
C ALA A 108 0.37 -4.33 18.25
N LEU A 109 -0.03 -3.28 17.50
CA LEU A 109 -0.91 -2.23 18.02
C LEU A 109 -2.30 -2.76 18.33
N SER A 110 -2.87 -3.58 17.44
CA SER A 110 -4.18 -4.18 17.63
C SER A 110 -4.19 -5.10 18.87
N VAL A 111 -3.18 -5.95 19.03
CA VAL A 111 -3.00 -6.80 20.23
C VAL A 111 -2.81 -5.95 21.49
N ARG A 112 -2.08 -4.83 21.41
CA ARG A 112 -1.90 -3.91 22.54
C ARG A 112 -3.22 -3.28 23.00
N ILE A 113 -4.14 -3.00 22.07
CA ILE A 113 -5.43 -2.34 22.36
C ILE A 113 -6.48 -3.37 22.81
N PHE A 114 -6.57 -4.52 22.13
CA PHE A 114 -7.66 -5.49 22.30
C PHE A 114 -7.25 -6.76 23.08
N GLY A 115 -5.99 -6.86 23.50
CA GLY A 115 -5.43 -8.06 24.09
C GLY A 115 -5.09 -9.13 23.05
N LEU A 116 -4.29 -10.12 23.46
CA LEU A 116 -3.90 -11.22 22.58
C LEU A 116 -5.09 -12.13 22.31
N ASN A 117 -5.51 -12.18 21.05
CA ASN A 117 -6.47 -13.14 20.53
C ASN A 117 -6.34 -13.18 18.99
N SER A 118 -6.92 -14.20 18.36
CA SER A 118 -6.88 -14.37 16.90
C SER A 118 -7.46 -13.19 16.12
N TRP A 119 -8.53 -12.57 16.61
CA TRP A 119 -9.14 -11.40 15.94
C TRP A 119 -8.22 -10.19 15.96
N ALA A 120 -7.59 -9.91 17.10
CA ALA A 120 -6.65 -8.80 17.23
C ALA A 120 -5.47 -8.92 16.25
N ILE A 121 -5.03 -10.15 15.94
CA ILE A 121 -3.97 -10.41 14.97
C ILE A 121 -4.49 -10.34 13.52
N LEU A 122 -5.65 -10.93 13.22
CA LEU A 122 -6.08 -11.17 11.84
C LEU A 122 -6.98 -10.06 11.25
N VAL A 123 -7.69 -9.29 12.08
CA VAL A 123 -8.53 -8.17 11.60
C VAL A 123 -7.73 -7.11 10.85
N PRO A 124 -6.53 -6.69 11.30
CA PRO A 124 -5.68 -5.79 10.53
C PRO A 124 -5.44 -6.25 9.08
N GLU A 125 -5.19 -7.55 8.88
CA GLU A 125 -4.95 -8.13 7.55
C GLU A 125 -6.21 -8.06 6.67
N VAL A 126 -7.38 -8.35 7.26
CA VAL A 126 -8.66 -8.23 6.57
C VAL A 126 -8.93 -6.79 6.15
N LEU A 127 -8.64 -5.81 7.01
CA LEU A 127 -8.77 -4.39 6.70
C LEU A 127 -7.83 -3.97 5.56
N MET A 128 -6.62 -4.52 5.51
CA MET A 128 -5.71 -4.31 4.38
C MET A 128 -6.25 -4.93 3.08
N GLY A 129 -6.90 -6.09 3.16
CA GLY A 129 -7.61 -6.70 2.03
C GLY A 129 -8.73 -5.82 1.48
N VAL A 130 -9.61 -5.32 2.36
CA VAL A 130 -10.67 -4.36 2.00
C VAL A 130 -10.07 -3.08 1.41
N GLY A 131 -8.98 -2.57 2.01
CA GLY A 131 -8.21 -1.44 1.48
C GLY A 131 -7.67 -1.71 0.09
N THR A 132 -7.16 -2.91 -0.17
CA THR A 132 -6.62 -3.31 -1.48
C THR A 132 -7.72 -3.32 -2.54
N VAL A 133 -8.89 -3.90 -2.23
CA VAL A 133 -10.07 -3.86 -3.10
C VAL A 133 -10.50 -2.41 -3.39
N ALA A 134 -10.49 -1.55 -2.37
CA ALA A 134 -10.85 -0.14 -2.51
C ALA A 134 -9.90 0.61 -3.46
N VAL A 135 -8.60 0.42 -3.30
CA VAL A 135 -7.57 1.06 -4.13
C VAL A 135 -7.58 0.49 -5.55
N LEU A 136 -7.76 -0.83 -5.71
CA LEU A 136 -7.88 -1.47 -7.02
C LEU A 136 -9.09 -0.94 -7.80
N TYR A 137 -10.26 -0.88 -7.15
CA TYR A 137 -11.45 -0.25 -7.73
C TYR A 137 -11.13 1.18 -8.18
N ALA A 138 -10.48 1.97 -7.32
CA ALA A 138 -10.16 3.36 -7.63
C ALA A 138 -9.14 3.51 -8.77
N ALA A 139 -8.19 2.58 -8.90
CA ALA A 139 -7.21 2.54 -9.98
C ALA A 139 -7.86 2.19 -11.32
N VAL A 140 -8.63 1.11 -11.37
CA VAL A 140 -9.29 0.61 -12.60
C VAL A 140 -10.36 1.58 -13.07
N ARG A 141 -11.24 2.02 -12.17
CA ARG A 141 -12.30 2.99 -12.50
C ARG A 141 -11.74 4.28 -13.09
N ARG A 142 -10.54 4.68 -12.69
CA ARG A 142 -9.94 5.93 -13.15
C ARG A 142 -9.53 5.88 -14.62
N ARG A 143 -9.16 4.71 -15.14
CA ARG A 143 -8.76 4.53 -16.54
C ARG A 143 -9.87 3.98 -17.43
N PHE A 144 -10.87 3.33 -16.82
CA PHE A 144 -11.99 2.69 -17.49
C PHE A 144 -13.32 3.22 -16.94
N SER A 145 -14.23 2.32 -16.55
CA SER A 145 -15.55 2.65 -16.03
C SER A 145 -15.72 2.21 -14.57
N ALA A 146 -16.76 2.71 -13.91
CA ALA A 146 -17.13 2.26 -12.57
C ALA A 146 -17.43 0.75 -12.53
N THR A 147 -18.09 0.24 -13.57
CA THR A 147 -18.38 -1.20 -13.71
C THR A 147 -17.10 -2.02 -13.80
N ALA A 148 -16.13 -1.62 -14.61
CA ALA A 148 -14.83 -2.30 -14.70
C ALA A 148 -14.11 -2.31 -13.35
N GLY A 149 -14.16 -1.20 -12.60
CA GLY A 149 -13.62 -1.13 -11.25
C GLY A 149 -14.31 -2.09 -10.27
N LEU A 150 -15.64 -2.21 -10.32
CA LEU A 150 -16.39 -3.15 -9.49
C LEU A 150 -16.04 -4.60 -9.84
N ILE A 151 -15.99 -4.94 -11.13
CA ILE A 151 -15.60 -6.27 -11.59
C ILE A 151 -14.21 -6.61 -11.09
N ALA A 152 -13.24 -5.71 -11.26
CA ALA A 152 -11.87 -5.93 -10.77
C ALA A 152 -11.83 -6.17 -9.24
N GLY A 153 -12.59 -5.40 -8.48
CA GLY A 153 -12.69 -5.57 -7.03
C GLY A 153 -13.39 -6.88 -6.62
N VAL A 154 -14.45 -7.28 -7.31
CA VAL A 154 -15.13 -8.58 -7.10
C VAL A 154 -14.18 -9.74 -7.42
N VAL A 155 -13.48 -9.67 -8.55
CA VAL A 155 -12.51 -10.70 -8.95
C VAL A 155 -11.41 -10.85 -7.89
N LEU A 156 -10.83 -9.74 -7.42
CA LEU A 156 -9.84 -9.81 -6.34
C LEU A 156 -10.44 -10.38 -5.05
N ALA A 157 -11.61 -9.89 -4.64
CA ALA A 157 -12.27 -10.33 -3.40
C ALA A 157 -12.57 -11.83 -3.39
N LEU A 158 -12.97 -12.39 -4.54
CA LEU A 158 -13.35 -13.79 -4.70
C LEU A 158 -12.19 -14.69 -5.14
N THR A 159 -10.99 -14.15 -5.39
CA THR A 159 -9.82 -14.95 -5.73
C THR A 159 -9.39 -15.77 -4.51
N PRO A 160 -9.42 -17.12 -4.55
CA PRO A 160 -9.22 -17.94 -3.35
C PRO A 160 -7.88 -17.71 -2.65
N VAL A 161 -6.79 -17.59 -3.42
CA VAL A 161 -5.46 -17.31 -2.85
C VAL A 161 -5.42 -15.95 -2.16
N ALA A 162 -6.08 -14.93 -2.71
CA ALA A 162 -6.16 -13.60 -2.09
C ALA A 162 -6.99 -13.65 -0.81
N ALA A 163 -8.13 -14.34 -0.83
CA ALA A 163 -9.00 -14.50 0.33
C ALA A 163 -8.29 -15.22 1.48
N LEU A 164 -7.51 -16.27 1.19
CA LEU A 164 -6.69 -16.95 2.20
C LEU A 164 -5.58 -16.02 2.73
N MET A 165 -4.87 -15.34 1.83
CA MET A 165 -3.76 -14.46 2.17
C MET A 165 -4.19 -13.29 3.07
N PHE A 166 -5.31 -12.62 2.79
CA PHE A 166 -5.83 -11.52 3.61
C PHE A 166 -6.47 -11.97 4.93
N ARG A 167 -6.59 -13.28 5.14
CA ARG A 167 -7.06 -13.90 6.40
C ARG A 167 -5.91 -14.57 7.15
N PHE A 168 -4.67 -14.33 6.74
CA PHE A 168 -3.46 -14.91 7.32
C PHE A 168 -2.47 -13.79 7.65
N ASN A 169 -1.74 -13.93 8.76
CA ASN A 169 -0.84 -12.90 9.31
C ASN A 169 0.57 -12.91 8.68
N ASN A 170 0.66 -13.31 7.41
CA ASN A 170 1.90 -13.17 6.66
C ASN A 170 2.03 -11.71 6.17
N PRO A 171 3.25 -11.22 5.85
CA PRO A 171 3.47 -9.85 5.39
C PRO A 171 2.75 -9.47 4.08
N ASP A 172 2.21 -10.47 3.38
CA ASP A 172 1.67 -10.35 2.03
C ASP A 172 0.43 -9.44 1.92
N ALA A 173 -0.37 -9.34 2.97
CA ALA A 173 -1.55 -8.47 2.98
C ALA A 173 -1.18 -6.98 2.96
N LEU A 174 -0.26 -6.53 3.82
CA LEU A 174 0.25 -5.16 3.78
C LEU A 174 1.03 -4.89 2.48
N LEU A 175 1.81 -5.87 2.01
CA LEU A 175 2.54 -5.75 0.75
C LEU A 175 1.56 -5.54 -0.42
N ALA A 176 0.54 -6.37 -0.57
CA ALA A 176 -0.44 -6.26 -1.64
C ALA A 176 -1.14 -4.90 -1.65
N LEU A 177 -1.49 -4.38 -0.47
CA LEU A 177 -2.07 -3.03 -0.33
C LEU A 177 -1.09 -1.95 -0.83
N LEU A 178 0.14 -1.93 -0.34
CA LEU A 178 1.14 -0.91 -0.68
C LEU A 178 1.54 -0.97 -2.17
N MET A 179 1.59 -2.16 -2.75
CA MET A 179 1.87 -2.35 -4.17
C MET A 179 0.71 -1.83 -5.03
N THR A 180 -0.53 -2.10 -4.63
CA THR A 180 -1.72 -1.57 -5.32
C THR A 180 -1.80 -0.04 -5.18
N VAL A 181 -1.46 0.52 -4.02
CA VAL A 181 -1.33 1.97 -3.78
C VAL A 181 -0.24 2.58 -4.66
N THR A 182 0.90 1.90 -4.82
CA THR A 182 1.97 2.33 -5.71
C THR A 182 1.47 2.45 -7.15
N VAL A 183 0.83 1.40 -7.67
CA VAL A 183 0.26 1.41 -9.03
C VAL A 183 -0.78 2.53 -9.17
N TYR A 184 -1.66 2.69 -8.19
CA TYR A 184 -2.64 3.77 -8.17
C TYR A 184 -1.97 5.15 -8.31
N PHE A 185 -0.91 5.41 -7.55
CA PHE A 185 -0.20 6.68 -7.62
C PHE A 185 0.58 6.88 -8.92
N VAL A 186 1.17 5.83 -9.51
CA VAL A 186 1.77 5.93 -10.84
C VAL A 186 0.72 6.28 -11.90
N LEU A 187 -0.46 5.63 -11.86
CA LEU A 187 -1.58 5.97 -12.74
C LEU A 187 -2.03 7.42 -12.55
N ARG A 188 -2.08 7.92 -11.30
CA ARG A 188 -2.36 9.33 -11.02
C ARG A 188 -1.34 10.27 -11.64
N ALA A 189 -0.06 9.90 -11.60
CA ALA A 189 1.00 10.69 -12.18
C ALA A 189 0.97 10.69 -13.71
N LEU A 190 0.51 9.61 -14.33
CA LEU A 190 0.34 9.51 -15.79
C LEU A 190 -0.78 10.39 -16.34
N ASP A 191 -1.79 10.73 -15.54
CA ASP A 191 -2.90 11.55 -16.05
C ASP A 191 -2.54 13.04 -16.16
N ASP A 192 -1.84 13.60 -15.18
CA ASP A 192 -1.59 15.06 -15.10
C ASP A 192 -0.11 15.43 -14.96
N GLY A 193 0.80 14.45 -14.98
CA GLY A 193 2.24 14.67 -14.90
C GLY A 193 2.72 15.27 -13.58
N LYS A 194 1.89 15.28 -12.52
CA LYS A 194 2.26 15.92 -11.23
C LYS A 194 3.24 15.06 -10.43
N THR A 195 4.38 15.65 -10.09
CA THR A 195 5.46 15.01 -9.34
C THR A 195 5.01 14.42 -8.01
N LYS A 196 4.08 15.08 -7.29
CA LYS A 196 3.60 14.61 -5.98
C LYS A 196 3.09 13.17 -6.01
N TRP A 197 2.45 12.74 -7.10
CA TRP A 197 1.94 11.38 -7.21
C TRP A 197 3.08 10.37 -7.32
N LEU A 198 4.15 10.69 -8.05
CA LEU A 198 5.36 9.88 -8.06
C LEU A 198 6.04 9.85 -6.70
N LEU A 199 6.09 10.96 -5.96
CA LEU A 199 6.62 10.96 -4.58
C LEU A 199 5.83 10.02 -3.67
N TRP A 200 4.50 10.04 -3.76
CA TRP A 200 3.65 9.10 -3.01
C TRP A 200 3.82 7.64 -3.46
N ALA A 201 4.04 7.39 -4.75
CA ALA A 201 4.38 6.05 -5.25
C ALA A 201 5.72 5.58 -4.68
N GLY A 202 6.76 6.42 -4.72
CA GLY A 202 8.06 6.15 -4.11
C GLY A 202 7.94 5.85 -2.61
N ALA A 203 7.22 6.69 -1.87
CA ALA A 203 6.98 6.48 -0.44
C ALA A 203 6.24 5.15 -0.15
N ALA A 204 5.24 4.79 -0.96
CA ALA A 204 4.53 3.53 -0.82
C ALA A 204 5.43 2.30 -1.07
N VAL A 205 6.30 2.35 -2.08
CA VAL A 205 7.29 1.28 -2.31
C VAL A 205 8.36 1.24 -1.21
N GLY A 206 8.79 2.39 -0.69
CA GLY A 206 9.70 2.44 0.45
C GLY A 206 9.09 1.81 1.70
N ALA A 207 7.80 2.05 1.96
CA ALA A 207 7.07 1.35 3.00
C ALA A 207 6.94 -0.15 2.71
N ALA A 208 6.71 -0.54 1.45
CA ALA A 208 6.64 -1.96 1.04
C ALA A 208 7.98 -2.68 1.20
N PHE A 209 9.09 -1.97 1.04
CA PHE A 209 10.43 -2.50 1.34
C PHE A 209 10.56 -2.84 2.83
N LEU A 210 9.96 -2.05 3.74
CA LEU A 210 9.89 -2.37 5.18
C LEU A 210 8.92 -3.52 5.52
N VAL A 211 8.24 -4.08 4.53
CA VAL A 211 7.39 -5.27 4.66
C VAL A 211 8.12 -6.52 4.18
N LYS A 212 8.66 -6.48 2.95
CA LYS A 212 9.23 -7.67 2.30
C LYS A 212 10.49 -7.40 1.46
N THR A 213 11.26 -6.38 1.81
CA THR A 213 12.59 -6.06 1.23
C THR A 213 12.58 -6.00 -0.31
N LEU A 214 13.52 -6.67 -0.98
CA LEU A 214 13.72 -6.66 -2.43
C LEU A 214 12.51 -7.21 -3.20
N GLN A 215 11.66 -8.04 -2.59
CA GLN A 215 10.43 -8.52 -3.24
C GLN A 215 9.49 -7.35 -3.60
N ALA A 216 9.49 -6.26 -2.80
CA ALA A 216 8.71 -5.06 -3.11
C ALA A 216 9.19 -4.35 -4.39
N PHE A 217 10.45 -4.55 -4.79
CA PHE A 217 11.04 -3.87 -5.95
C PHE A 217 10.72 -4.55 -7.29
N LEU A 218 10.07 -5.72 -7.28
CA LEU A 218 9.74 -6.47 -8.49
C LEU A 218 8.90 -5.66 -9.49
N ILE A 219 8.02 -4.78 -9.02
CA ILE A 219 7.17 -3.94 -9.88
C ILE A 219 7.85 -2.65 -10.36
N LEU A 220 9.02 -2.29 -9.80
CA LEU A 220 9.67 -1.01 -10.11
C LEU A 220 10.10 -0.91 -11.58
N PRO A 221 10.78 -1.91 -12.19
CA PRO A 221 11.19 -1.79 -13.58
C PRO A 221 10.03 -1.52 -14.55
N PRO A 222 8.93 -2.30 -14.57
CA PRO A 222 7.84 -2.01 -15.51
C PRO A 222 7.16 -0.66 -15.22
N LEU A 223 6.98 -0.26 -13.96
CA LEU A 223 6.35 1.02 -13.64
C LEU A 223 7.24 2.22 -14.02
N ALA A 224 8.55 2.13 -13.80
CA ALA A 224 9.49 3.16 -14.19
C ALA A 224 9.53 3.32 -15.72
N ILE A 225 9.55 2.21 -16.47
CA ILE A 225 9.50 2.21 -17.94
C ILE A 225 8.20 2.85 -18.43
N VAL A 226 7.05 2.42 -17.90
CA VAL A 226 5.74 2.98 -18.28
C VAL A 226 5.72 4.49 -18.05
N TYR A 227 6.22 4.97 -16.91
CA TYR A 227 6.28 6.41 -16.64
C TYR A 227 7.27 7.14 -17.56
N ALA A 228 8.47 6.59 -17.76
CA ALA A 228 9.50 7.18 -18.62
C ALA A 228 9.02 7.35 -20.07
N VAL A 229 8.22 6.40 -20.57
CA VAL A 229 7.71 6.40 -21.95
C VAL A 229 6.43 7.24 -22.09
N PHE A 230 5.45 7.07 -21.19
CA PHE A 230 4.08 7.58 -21.40
C PHE A 230 3.72 8.82 -20.58
N ALA A 231 4.57 9.31 -19.67
CA ALA A 231 4.22 10.46 -18.85
C ALA A 231 3.99 11.74 -19.69
N PRO A 232 2.94 12.54 -19.40
CA PRO A 232 2.60 13.75 -20.15
C PRO A 232 3.49 14.94 -19.75
N THR A 233 4.80 14.74 -19.69
CA THR A 233 5.81 15.75 -19.35
C THR A 233 7.02 15.65 -20.29
N LYS A 234 7.83 16.72 -20.34
CA LYS A 234 9.09 16.73 -21.11
C LYS A 234 10.03 15.63 -20.63
N LEU A 235 10.79 15.00 -21.54
CA LEU A 235 11.66 13.86 -21.24
C LEU A 235 12.58 14.08 -20.02
N ARG A 236 13.29 15.22 -19.96
CA ARG A 236 14.14 15.59 -18.81
C ARG A 236 13.36 15.60 -17.48
N LYS A 237 12.12 16.10 -17.49
CA LYS A 237 11.27 16.15 -16.30
C LYS A 237 10.87 14.76 -15.83
N ARG A 238 10.63 13.81 -16.75
CA ARG A 238 10.32 12.40 -16.40
C ARG A 238 11.43 11.78 -15.57
N PHE A 239 12.69 11.93 -16.00
CA PHE A 239 13.85 11.41 -15.26
C PHE A 239 14.06 12.10 -13.91
N VAL A 240 13.87 13.42 -13.83
CA VAL A 240 13.90 14.13 -12.53
C VAL A 240 12.81 13.61 -11.61
N GLN A 241 11.59 13.39 -12.12
CA GLN A 241 10.47 12.88 -11.32
C GLN A 241 10.72 11.45 -10.83
N LEU A 242 11.29 10.59 -11.68
CA LEU A 242 11.73 9.24 -11.31
C LEU A 242 12.83 9.27 -10.25
N GLY A 243 13.83 10.14 -10.40
CA GLY A 243 14.89 10.34 -9.39
C GLY A 243 14.33 10.81 -8.04
N LEU A 244 13.41 11.77 -8.04
CA LEU A 244 12.73 12.23 -6.83
C LEU A 244 11.85 11.14 -6.20
N SER A 245 11.19 10.31 -7.02
CA SER A 245 10.45 9.14 -6.56
C SER A 245 11.37 8.12 -5.91
N GLY A 246 12.56 7.87 -6.49
CA GLY A 246 13.59 7.02 -5.92
C GLY A 246 14.10 7.56 -4.58
N LEU A 247 14.30 8.88 -4.47
CA LEU A 247 14.65 9.51 -3.20
C LEU A 247 13.54 9.34 -2.15
N ALA A 248 12.28 9.54 -2.52
CA ALA A 248 11.15 9.32 -1.61
C ALA A 248 11.07 7.87 -1.11
N MET A 249 11.37 6.90 -1.99
CA MET A 249 11.46 5.48 -1.64
C MET A 249 12.60 5.21 -0.64
N ILE A 250 13.78 5.75 -0.90
CA ILE A 250 14.94 5.62 0.00
C ILE A 250 14.64 6.26 1.36
N VAL A 251 14.00 7.43 1.40
CA VAL A 251 13.64 8.07 2.67
C VAL A 251 12.59 7.25 3.42
N ALA A 252 11.55 6.77 2.75
CA ALA A 252 10.44 6.04 3.38
C ALA A 252 10.82 4.64 3.86
N GLY A 253 11.73 3.95 3.17
CA GLY A 253 12.22 2.63 3.56
C GLY A 253 13.54 2.65 4.34
N GLY A 254 14.46 3.53 3.96
CA GLY A 254 15.83 3.54 4.47
C GLY A 254 16.01 4.12 5.86
N TRP A 255 15.06 4.92 6.37
CA TRP A 255 15.18 5.50 7.71
C TRP A 255 15.29 4.42 8.81
N TRP A 256 14.45 3.39 8.73
CA TRP A 256 14.47 2.30 9.71
C TRP A 256 15.73 1.45 9.55
N VAL A 257 16.13 1.16 8.30
CA VAL A 257 17.37 0.44 7.99
C VAL A 257 18.58 1.17 8.58
N ALA A 258 18.66 2.48 8.38
CA ALA A 258 19.73 3.31 8.92
C ALA A 258 19.76 3.25 10.45
N ILE A 259 18.60 3.32 11.12
CA ILE A 259 18.55 3.18 12.57
C ILE A 259 19.06 1.79 13.00
N VAL A 260 18.61 0.71 12.36
CA VAL A 260 19.01 -0.66 12.74
C VAL A 260 20.50 -0.89 12.57
N GLU A 261 21.07 -0.47 11.44
CA GLU A 261 22.50 -0.65 11.13
C GLU A 261 23.39 0.25 12.01
N LEU A 262 22.93 1.44 12.38
CA LEU A 262 23.69 2.37 13.23
C LEU A 262 23.48 2.14 14.73
N TRP A 263 22.46 1.38 15.14
CA TRP A 263 22.18 1.11 16.55
C TRP A 263 23.23 0.14 17.13
N PRO A 264 23.83 0.44 18.30
CA PRO A 264 24.89 -0.41 18.88
C PRO A 264 24.46 -1.87 19.02
N ALA A 265 25.24 -2.78 18.43
CA ALA A 265 24.94 -4.22 18.37
C ALA A 265 24.68 -4.86 19.75
N SER A 266 25.38 -4.40 20.80
CA SER A 266 25.20 -4.86 22.18
C SER A 266 23.86 -4.47 22.82
N SER A 267 23.09 -3.59 22.17
CA SER A 267 21.85 -3.01 22.71
C SER A 267 20.66 -3.12 21.78
N ARG A 268 20.76 -3.87 20.67
CA ARG A 268 19.68 -4.18 19.73
C ARG A 268 19.49 -5.70 19.62
N PRO A 269 18.36 -6.20 19.12
CA PRO A 269 18.19 -7.64 18.96
C PRO A 269 19.14 -8.17 17.88
N TYR A 270 19.39 -9.48 17.93
CA TYR A 270 20.01 -10.17 16.81
C TYR A 270 19.08 -10.13 15.59
N ILE A 271 19.60 -9.80 14.41
CA ILE A 271 18.81 -9.82 13.17
C ILE A 271 18.62 -11.27 12.70
N GLY A 272 17.43 -11.82 12.94
CA GLY A 272 17.06 -13.17 12.54
C GLY A 272 17.16 -13.37 11.02
N GLY A 273 17.69 -14.52 10.60
CA GLY A 273 17.93 -14.85 9.20
C GLY A 273 19.20 -14.24 8.59
N SER A 274 20.01 -13.52 9.39
CA SER A 274 21.39 -13.14 9.03
C SER A 274 22.41 -14.03 9.73
N GLN A 275 23.64 -14.13 9.19
CA GLN A 275 24.76 -14.89 9.79
C GLN A 275 25.69 -14.01 10.64
N ASP A 276 25.54 -12.70 10.54
CA ASP A 276 26.47 -11.68 11.02
C ASP A 276 25.77 -10.53 11.76
N ASN A 277 24.52 -10.73 12.17
CA ASN A 277 23.70 -9.72 12.85
C ASN A 277 23.48 -8.44 12.03
N SER A 278 23.41 -8.55 10.70
CA SER A 278 23.18 -7.42 9.78
C SER A 278 21.86 -7.56 9.02
N PHE A 279 21.08 -6.48 8.97
CA PHE A 279 19.85 -6.43 8.19
C PHE A 279 20.14 -6.34 6.69
N LEU A 280 21.24 -5.72 6.28
CA LEU A 280 21.69 -5.73 4.89
C LEU A 280 22.05 -7.14 4.41
N SER A 281 22.77 -7.91 5.24
CA SER A 281 23.08 -9.32 4.98
C SER A 281 21.81 -10.15 4.81
N LEU A 282 20.82 -9.98 5.70
CA LEU A 282 19.49 -10.59 5.55
C LEU A 282 18.80 -10.18 4.22
N THR A 283 18.87 -8.89 3.87
CA THR A 283 18.19 -8.31 2.70
C THR A 283 18.75 -8.83 1.38
N PHE A 284 20.08 -8.86 1.23
CA PHE A 284 20.73 -9.26 -0.01
C PHE A 284 21.00 -10.78 -0.07
N GLY A 285 21.18 -11.42 1.07
CA GLY A 285 21.34 -12.88 1.20
C GLY A 285 20.00 -13.60 1.15
N TYR A 286 19.55 -14.13 2.30
CA TYR A 286 18.34 -14.97 2.40
C TYR A 286 17.11 -14.37 1.72
N ASN A 287 16.81 -13.07 1.94
CA ASN A 287 15.61 -12.47 1.35
C ASN A 287 15.77 -12.03 -0.12
N GLY A 288 16.98 -12.08 -0.67
CA GLY A 288 17.34 -11.55 -1.96
C GLY A 288 17.90 -12.62 -2.90
N LEU A 289 19.22 -12.63 -3.05
CA LEU A 289 19.93 -13.50 -4.00
C LEU A 289 19.77 -14.99 -3.66
N GLY A 290 19.66 -15.33 -2.36
CA GLY A 290 19.44 -16.71 -1.92
C GLY A 290 18.16 -17.33 -2.49
N ARG A 291 17.10 -16.53 -2.69
CA ARG A 291 15.86 -17.00 -3.33
C ARG A 291 15.99 -17.27 -4.83
N ILE A 292 16.99 -16.69 -5.48
CA ILE A 292 17.26 -16.89 -6.92
C ILE A 292 18.20 -18.08 -7.11
N SER A 293 19.21 -18.22 -6.24
CA SER A 293 20.18 -19.33 -6.29
C SER A 293 19.65 -20.62 -5.65
N GLY A 294 18.64 -20.54 -4.79
CA GLY A 294 18.16 -21.66 -3.97
C GLY A 294 18.99 -21.90 -2.70
N ASP A 295 20.03 -21.11 -2.47
CA ASP A 295 20.85 -21.15 -1.25
C ASP A 295 20.27 -20.20 -0.19
N GLU A 296 19.26 -20.69 0.52
CA GLU A 296 18.51 -19.94 1.53
C GLU A 296 19.14 -20.03 2.93
N THR A 297 20.45 -19.86 3.04
CA THR A 297 21.17 -19.93 4.33
C THR A 297 20.60 -18.92 5.34
N GLY A 298 20.13 -19.40 6.49
CA GLY A 298 19.43 -18.57 7.50
C GLY A 298 17.90 -18.61 7.43
N SER A 299 17.32 -19.35 6.48
CA SER A 299 15.88 -19.61 6.42
C SER A 299 15.40 -20.38 7.65
N VAL A 300 14.36 -19.87 8.30
CA VAL A 300 13.67 -20.57 9.41
C VAL A 300 12.63 -21.59 8.93
N GLY A 301 12.45 -21.73 7.60
CA GLY A 301 11.39 -22.56 6.99
C GLY A 301 11.85 -23.56 5.93
N GLY A 302 13.15 -23.80 5.75
CA GLY A 302 13.69 -24.51 4.58
C GLY A 302 14.69 -25.61 4.90
N GLY A 303 14.32 -26.58 5.74
CA GLY A 303 14.99 -27.88 5.83
C GLY A 303 14.29 -28.90 4.94
N GLY A 304 14.30 -28.69 3.62
CA GLY A 304 13.93 -29.74 2.67
C GLY A 304 15.02 -30.81 2.68
N GLY A 305 14.92 -31.77 3.61
CA GLY A 305 15.68 -33.00 3.55
C GLY A 305 15.35 -33.70 2.24
N GLY A 306 16.35 -33.87 1.37
CA GLY A 306 16.23 -34.75 0.22
C GLY A 306 15.95 -36.18 0.69
N GLY A 307 14.85 -36.73 0.20
CA GLY A 307 14.42 -38.11 0.31
C GLY A 307 13.36 -38.37 -0.74
#